data_AF-A0AAU1RJ33-F1
#
_entry.id   AF-A0AAU1RJ33-F1
#
_cell.length_a   1.000
_cell.length_b   1.000
_cell.length_c   1.000
_cell.angle_alpha   90.00
_cell.angle_beta   90.00
_cell.angle_gamma   90.00
#
_symmetry.space_group_name_H-M   'P 1'
#
loop_
_entity.id
_entity.type
_entity.pdbx_description
1 polymer ?
#
loop_
_entity_poly.entity_id
_entity_poly.type
_entity_poly.pdbx_seq_one_letter_code
_entity_poly.pdbx_strand_id
1 'polypeptide(L)'
;MIGEPELDGEWGPDALPAGQAQPDAPGEPVRRPARPWLWALGGALVASAVWAGTLAVSQDRFSGAPEVAYRHAEDLCKEASLSAVARATTKLSGDVPRHGEHPAMDWSYCMYNTYPTEDSMRYGAEALVQLHKKTDPRAEFGAAPESLSNVWDETAGTEQVPGLGERALISRSVRGNRIQVLDGGAVFTLTISWYGELDSPAPDEDAVKAAMIEDVRTLMATLKR
;
A
#
# COMPACT_ATOMS: atom_id res chain seq x y z
N MET A 1 19.75 18.64 45.03
CA MET A 1 19.21 19.09 43.74
C MET A 1 17.85 18.43 43.58
N ILE A 2 16.70 19.06 43.49
CA ILE A 2 16.24 20.46 43.55
C ILE A 2 14.93 20.36 44.35
N GLY A 3 14.75 21.22 45.36
CA GLY A 3 13.55 21.26 46.19
C GLY A 3 12.41 22.04 45.53
N GLU A 4 11.20 21.58 45.78
CA GLU A 4 9.93 22.22 45.39
C GLU A 4 9.70 23.46 46.25
N PRO A 5 9.30 24.62 45.69
CA PRO A 5 8.83 25.74 46.50
C PRO A 5 7.30 25.75 46.58
N GLU A 6 6.81 25.48 47.79
CA GLU A 6 5.48 25.85 48.28
C GLU A 6 5.33 27.39 48.26
N LEU A 7 4.22 27.89 47.71
CA LEU A 7 3.89 29.31 47.65
C LEU A 7 2.93 29.67 48.80
N ASP A 8 3.49 29.96 49.97
CA ASP A 8 2.82 30.66 51.05
C ASP A 8 3.16 32.16 50.99
N GLY A 9 2.14 33.01 51.01
CA GLY A 9 2.29 34.45 50.92
C GLY A 9 1.02 35.21 51.32
N GLU A 10 0.65 35.07 52.59
CA GLU A 10 -0.33 35.89 53.30
C GLU A 10 0.10 37.37 53.30
N TRP A 11 -0.81 38.29 52.94
CA TRP A 11 -0.66 39.72 53.17
C TRP A 11 -1.91 40.28 53.84
N GLY A 12 -1.73 40.67 55.10
CA GLY A 12 -2.70 41.35 55.94
C GLY A 12 -2.87 42.86 55.63
N PRO A 13 -3.75 43.53 56.38
CA PRO A 13 -4.43 44.77 55.98
C PRO A 13 -3.82 46.05 56.59
N ASP A 14 -3.91 47.21 55.91
CA ASP A 14 -4.01 48.54 56.56
C ASP A 14 -4.42 49.69 55.58
N ALA A 15 -5.51 50.39 55.98
CA ALA A 15 -5.94 51.81 55.81
C ALA A 15 -5.78 52.59 54.47
N LEU A 16 -6.65 53.49 53.96
CA LEU A 16 -7.94 54.19 54.23
C LEU A 16 -8.20 55.10 52.96
N PRO A 17 -9.32 55.85 52.70
CA PRO A 17 -10.28 56.41 53.65
C PRO A 17 -11.78 56.31 53.28
N ALA A 18 -12.60 56.68 54.27
CA ALA A 18 -14.05 56.83 54.21
C ALA A 18 -14.51 57.85 53.17
N GLY A 19 -15.52 57.48 52.39
CA GLY A 19 -16.21 58.35 51.44
C GLY A 19 -17.66 57.91 51.25
N GLN A 20 -18.54 58.51 52.06
CA GLN A 20 -19.93 58.86 51.77
C GLN A 20 -20.97 57.74 51.51
N ALA A 21 -21.99 57.72 52.38
CA ALA A 21 -23.26 57.05 52.14
C ALA A 21 -24.04 57.76 51.03
N GLN A 22 -24.56 56.98 50.07
CA GLN A 22 -25.53 57.42 49.05
C GLN A 22 -26.80 56.53 49.16
N PRO A 23 -28.02 57.09 49.00
CA PRO A 23 -29.27 56.44 49.39
C PRO A 23 -29.73 55.33 48.43
N ASP A 24 -30.59 54.45 48.94
CA ASP A 24 -31.24 53.33 48.25
C ASP A 24 -31.62 53.61 46.79
N ALA A 25 -31.02 52.84 45.88
CA ALA A 25 -31.49 52.71 44.50
C ALA A 25 -32.34 51.43 44.35
N PRO A 26 -33.36 51.43 43.47
CA PRO A 26 -34.33 50.33 43.37
C PRO A 26 -33.64 49.06 42.85
N GLY A 27 -33.98 47.91 43.46
CA GLY A 27 -33.34 46.63 43.18
C GLY A 27 -33.20 46.33 41.68
N GLU A 28 -31.96 46.12 41.23
CA GLU A 28 -31.70 45.50 39.94
C GLU A 28 -32.30 44.09 39.92
N PRO A 29 -32.96 43.68 38.83
CA PRO A 29 -33.38 42.30 38.68
C PRO A 29 -32.11 41.45 38.65
N VAL A 30 -31.94 40.59 39.66
CA VAL A 30 -30.88 39.59 39.72
C VAL A 30 -30.97 38.76 38.43
N ARG A 31 -30.12 39.09 37.45
CA ARG A 31 -29.93 38.24 36.27
C ARG A 31 -29.36 36.94 36.79
N ARG A 32 -30.19 35.88 36.77
CA ARG A 32 -29.78 34.51 37.09
C ARG A 32 -28.44 34.24 36.41
N PRO A 33 -27.47 33.60 37.09
CA PRO A 33 -26.19 33.28 36.47
C PRO A 33 -26.47 32.40 35.26
N ALA A 34 -26.36 32.99 34.07
CA ALA A 34 -26.55 32.28 32.82
C ALA A 34 -25.45 31.24 32.77
N ARG A 35 -25.81 29.96 32.97
CA ARG A 35 -24.88 28.81 33.09
C ARG A 35 -24.02 28.73 31.81
N PRO A 36 -22.83 29.35 31.79
CA PRO A 36 -22.07 29.52 30.55
C PRO A 36 -21.47 28.19 30.08
N TRP A 37 -21.32 27.26 31.03
CA TRP A 37 -20.99 25.87 30.81
C TRP A 37 -21.95 25.14 29.86
N LEU A 38 -23.26 25.46 29.86
CA LEU A 38 -24.21 24.82 28.93
C LEU A 38 -23.92 25.21 27.47
N TRP A 39 -23.48 26.45 27.23
CA TRP A 39 -23.05 26.90 25.91
C TRP A 39 -21.73 26.26 25.48
N ALA A 40 -20.78 26.12 26.42
CA ALA A 40 -19.53 25.42 26.14
C ALA A 40 -19.76 23.93 25.79
N LEU A 41 -20.65 23.25 26.51
CA LEU A 41 -20.98 21.84 26.28
C LEU A 41 -21.76 21.66 24.96
N GLY A 42 -22.69 22.57 24.67
CA GLY A 42 -23.36 22.63 23.37
C GLY A 42 -22.37 22.84 22.22
N GLY A 43 -21.42 23.76 22.37
CA GLY A 43 -20.36 23.99 21.39
C GLY A 43 -19.46 22.76 21.18
N ALA A 44 -19.07 22.09 22.26
CA ALA A 44 -18.26 20.87 22.19
C ALA A 44 -19.01 19.72 21.49
N LEU A 45 -20.31 19.55 21.74
CA LEU A 45 -21.13 18.54 21.06
C LEU A 45 -21.30 18.84 19.57
N VAL A 46 -21.57 20.09 19.21
CA VAL A 46 -21.70 20.51 17.81
C VAL A 46 -20.36 20.33 17.09
N ALA A 47 -19.26 20.77 17.69
CA ALA A 47 -17.92 20.56 17.12
C ALA A 47 -17.62 19.08 16.92
N SER A 48 -17.90 18.24 17.93
CA SER A 48 -17.72 16.78 17.84
C SER A 48 -18.57 16.17 16.72
N ALA A 49 -19.83 16.59 16.58
CA ALA A 49 -20.72 16.11 15.53
C ALA A 49 -20.25 16.55 14.13
N VAL A 50 -19.76 17.79 13.99
CA VAL A 50 -19.19 18.30 12.72
C VAL A 50 -17.93 17.53 12.35
N TRP A 51 -17.01 17.30 13.29
CA TRP A 51 -15.81 16.50 13.03
C TRP A 51 -16.15 15.05 12.69
N ALA A 52 -17.06 14.41 13.43
CA ALA A 52 -17.50 13.05 13.15
C ALA A 52 -18.19 12.93 11.78
N GLY A 53 -19.08 13.87 11.45
CA GLY A 53 -19.75 13.92 10.15
C GLY A 53 -18.77 14.17 9.00
N THR A 54 -17.81 15.08 9.19
CA THR A 54 -16.76 15.36 8.19
C THR A 54 -15.87 14.14 7.98
N LEU A 55 -15.44 13.46 9.05
CA LEU A 55 -14.64 12.23 8.96
C LEU A 55 -15.41 11.11 8.26
N ALA A 56 -16.68 10.88 8.59
CA ALA A 56 -17.50 9.86 7.96
C ALA A 56 -17.67 10.10 6.45
N VAL A 57 -18.00 11.34 6.05
CA VAL A 57 -18.12 11.71 4.62
C VAL A 57 -16.77 11.64 3.90
N SER A 58 -15.68 11.98 4.59
CA SER A 58 -14.33 11.92 4.03
C SER A 58 -13.87 10.49 3.83
N GLN A 59 -14.17 9.55 4.74
CA GLN A 59 -13.78 8.15 4.59
C GLN A 59 -14.42 7.49 3.37
N ASP A 60 -15.69 7.79 3.08
CA ASP A 60 -16.34 7.26 1.88
C ASP A 60 -15.81 7.87 0.59
N ARG A 61 -15.49 9.19 0.58
CA ARG A 61 -14.97 9.88 -0.61
C ARG A 61 -13.47 9.68 -0.85
N PHE A 62 -12.69 9.47 0.20
CA PHE A 62 -11.27 9.12 0.11
C PHE A 62 -11.04 7.61 0.21
N SER A 63 -12.11 6.81 0.19
CA SER A 63 -11.99 5.35 0.17
C SER A 63 -11.17 4.86 -1.02
N GLY A 64 -10.97 5.69 -2.06
CA GLY A 64 -9.86 5.57 -3.01
C GLY A 64 -9.78 4.21 -3.71
N ALA A 65 -10.88 3.46 -3.68
CA ALA A 65 -10.93 2.08 -4.12
C ALA A 65 -10.63 2.08 -5.62
N PRO A 66 -9.52 1.46 -6.04
CA PRO A 66 -9.12 1.51 -7.43
C PRO A 66 -10.08 0.63 -8.25
N GLU A 67 -10.28 0.98 -9.52
CA GLU A 67 -11.09 0.17 -10.42
C GLU A 67 -10.36 -1.15 -10.72
N VAL A 68 -11.04 -2.29 -10.50
CA VAL A 68 -10.51 -3.62 -10.79
C VAL A 68 -11.19 -4.19 -12.03
N ALA A 69 -10.54 -4.04 -13.18
CA ALA A 69 -11.03 -4.52 -14.48
C ALA A 69 -10.73 -6.00 -14.77
N TYR A 70 -10.25 -6.75 -13.77
CA TYR A 70 -9.78 -8.12 -13.92
C TYR A 70 -10.59 -9.08 -13.06
N ARG A 71 -10.75 -10.32 -13.51
CA ARG A 71 -11.34 -11.38 -12.69
C ARG A 71 -10.28 -12.01 -11.78
N HIS A 72 -10.71 -12.47 -10.61
CA HIS A 72 -9.88 -13.32 -9.77
C HIS A 72 -9.71 -14.70 -10.40
N ALA A 73 -8.51 -15.27 -10.32
CA ALA A 73 -8.20 -16.58 -10.84
C ALA A 73 -8.04 -17.57 -9.68
N GLU A 74 -8.92 -18.57 -9.60
CA GLU A 74 -8.79 -19.65 -8.61
C GLU A 74 -7.59 -20.56 -8.96
N ASP A 75 -7.30 -20.73 -10.25
CA ASP A 75 -6.19 -21.54 -10.75
C ASP A 75 -5.33 -20.73 -11.73
N LEU A 76 -4.41 -19.92 -11.19
CA LEU A 76 -3.54 -19.08 -12.02
C LEU A 76 -2.64 -19.90 -12.94
N CYS A 77 -2.27 -21.12 -12.57
CA CYS A 77 -1.41 -21.98 -13.40
C CYS A 77 -2.08 -22.37 -14.72
N LYS A 78 -3.42 -22.50 -14.74
CA LYS A 78 -4.18 -22.75 -15.98
C LYS A 78 -4.31 -21.51 -16.86
N GLU A 79 -4.40 -20.34 -16.26
CA GLU A 79 -4.61 -19.06 -16.97
C GLU A 79 -3.29 -18.48 -17.49
N ALA A 80 -2.17 -18.74 -16.80
CA ALA A 80 -0.83 -18.29 -17.15
C ALA A 80 0.02 -19.48 -17.62
N SER A 81 0.05 -19.74 -18.93
CA SER A 81 0.85 -20.84 -19.49
C SER A 81 2.36 -20.56 -19.56
N LEU A 82 2.77 -19.27 -19.45
CA LEU A 82 4.15 -18.80 -19.62
C LEU A 82 4.84 -19.37 -20.88
N SER A 83 4.10 -19.42 -21.99
CA SER A 83 4.53 -20.08 -23.22
C SER A 83 5.73 -19.38 -23.86
N ALA A 84 5.80 -18.05 -23.81
CA ALA A 84 6.91 -17.32 -24.39
C ALA A 84 8.19 -17.56 -23.59
N VAL A 85 8.12 -17.48 -22.26
CA VAL A 85 9.26 -17.73 -21.37
C VAL A 85 9.71 -19.19 -21.50
N ALA A 86 8.78 -20.14 -21.58
CA ALA A 86 9.11 -21.54 -21.77
C ALA A 86 9.87 -21.83 -23.08
N ARG A 87 9.66 -21.03 -24.13
CA ARG A 87 10.44 -21.10 -25.38
C ARG A 87 11.83 -20.47 -25.24
N ALA A 88 11.97 -19.44 -24.41
CA ALA A 88 13.22 -18.70 -24.25
C ALA A 88 14.20 -19.37 -23.26
N THR A 89 13.71 -20.12 -22.28
CA THR A 89 14.54 -20.74 -21.24
C THR A 89 14.55 -22.27 -21.33
N THR A 90 13.43 -22.91 -21.00
CA THR A 90 13.18 -24.36 -21.05
C THR A 90 11.70 -24.65 -20.75
N LYS A 91 11.26 -25.91 -20.84
CA LYS A 91 9.87 -26.31 -20.52
C LYS A 91 9.56 -26.08 -19.04
N LEU A 92 8.87 -24.98 -18.75
CA LEU A 92 8.26 -24.68 -17.45
C LEU A 92 6.90 -25.39 -17.36
N SER A 93 6.61 -25.97 -16.20
CA SER A 93 5.28 -26.49 -15.87
C SER A 93 4.76 -25.78 -14.64
N GLY A 94 3.54 -25.27 -14.71
CA GLY A 94 2.86 -24.67 -13.57
C GLY A 94 2.27 -25.77 -12.69
N ASP A 95 2.77 -25.90 -11.47
CA ASP A 95 2.50 -27.09 -10.65
C ASP A 95 1.77 -26.76 -9.35
N VAL A 96 1.89 -25.53 -8.84
CA VAL A 96 1.38 -25.15 -7.52
C VAL A 96 0.54 -23.88 -7.60
N PRO A 97 -0.76 -24.00 -7.94
CA PRO A 97 -1.69 -22.87 -7.85
C PRO A 97 -2.05 -22.61 -6.39
N ARG A 98 -2.09 -21.33 -6.01
CA ARG A 98 -2.66 -20.85 -4.74
C ARG A 98 -3.47 -19.59 -4.99
N HIS A 99 -4.51 -19.38 -4.21
CA HIS A 99 -5.30 -18.16 -4.27
C HIS A 99 -5.84 -17.81 -2.88
N GLY A 100 -6.28 -16.58 -2.72
CA GLY A 100 -6.99 -16.13 -1.54
C GLY A 100 -7.87 -14.94 -1.86
N GLU A 101 -9.02 -14.89 -1.20
CA GLU A 101 -9.95 -13.77 -1.28
C GLU A 101 -9.98 -13.04 0.06
N HIS A 102 -10.00 -11.72 0.02
CA HIS A 102 -10.14 -10.91 1.22
C HIS A 102 -10.89 -9.62 0.88
N PRO A 103 -11.69 -9.04 1.79
CA PRO A 103 -12.43 -7.80 1.51
C PRO A 103 -11.58 -6.63 1.00
N ALA A 104 -10.28 -6.61 1.30
CA ALA A 104 -9.35 -5.57 0.85
C ALA A 104 -8.61 -5.88 -0.46
N MET A 105 -8.32 -7.16 -0.71
CA MET A 105 -7.48 -7.60 -1.83
C MET A 105 -7.71 -9.08 -2.11
N ASP A 106 -7.88 -9.44 -3.38
CA ASP A 106 -7.81 -10.84 -3.80
C ASP A 106 -6.44 -11.11 -4.41
N TRP A 107 -5.92 -12.33 -4.27
CA TRP A 107 -4.65 -12.71 -4.87
C TRP A 107 -4.70 -14.11 -5.46
N SER A 108 -3.92 -14.29 -6.51
CA SER A 108 -3.75 -15.55 -7.24
C SER A 108 -2.26 -15.74 -7.51
N TYR A 109 -1.76 -16.95 -7.32
CA TYR A 109 -0.35 -17.28 -7.40
C TYR A 109 -0.15 -18.61 -8.12
N CYS A 110 0.91 -18.71 -8.91
CA CYS A 110 1.37 -19.96 -9.48
C CYS A 110 2.90 -20.03 -9.41
N MET A 111 3.41 -21.15 -8.92
CA MET A 111 4.83 -21.50 -9.02
C MET A 111 5.03 -22.50 -10.16
N TYR A 112 6.06 -22.25 -10.97
CA TYR A 112 6.47 -23.07 -12.09
C TYR A 112 7.86 -23.62 -11.81
N ASN A 113 8.00 -24.93 -11.95
CA ASN A 113 9.29 -25.59 -11.80
C ASN A 113 9.80 -26.02 -13.18
N THR A 114 11.13 -26.09 -13.29
CA THR A 114 11.75 -26.85 -14.38
C THR A 114 12.00 -28.28 -13.97
N TYR A 115 11.86 -29.20 -14.91
CA TYR A 115 12.35 -30.56 -14.75
C TYR A 115 13.88 -30.58 -14.90
N PRO A 116 14.62 -31.32 -14.05
CA PRO A 116 16.07 -31.39 -14.15
C PRO A 116 16.48 -31.98 -15.49
N THR A 117 17.32 -31.27 -16.23
CA THR A 117 18.14 -31.84 -17.30
C THR A 117 19.55 -32.01 -16.76
N GLU A 118 20.17 -33.17 -16.96
CA GLU A 118 21.37 -33.60 -16.21
C GLU A 118 22.59 -32.65 -16.30
N ASP A 119 22.66 -31.76 -17.30
CA ASP A 119 23.82 -30.88 -17.52
C ASP A 119 23.47 -29.41 -17.86
N SER A 120 22.33 -28.86 -17.39
CA SER A 120 21.96 -27.48 -17.77
C SER A 120 21.39 -26.60 -16.66
N MET A 121 21.44 -25.29 -16.92
CA MET A 121 20.89 -24.23 -16.08
C MET A 121 19.42 -24.51 -15.76
N ARG A 122 19.09 -24.54 -14.47
CA ARG A 122 17.72 -24.71 -13.96
C ARG A 122 17.02 -23.37 -13.92
N TYR A 123 15.74 -23.35 -14.22
CA TYR A 123 14.92 -22.15 -14.13
C TYR A 123 13.82 -22.36 -13.09
N GLY A 124 13.33 -21.27 -12.53
CA GLY A 124 12.12 -21.23 -11.73
C GLY A 124 11.31 -20.01 -12.14
N ALA A 125 9.99 -20.13 -12.18
CA ALA A 125 9.13 -18.98 -12.41
C ALA A 125 8.03 -18.89 -11.36
N GLU A 126 7.63 -17.67 -11.05
CA GLU A 126 6.53 -17.38 -10.13
C GLU A 126 5.67 -16.28 -10.73
N ALA A 127 4.37 -16.53 -10.84
CA ALA A 127 3.38 -15.54 -11.25
C ALA A 127 2.50 -15.19 -10.04
N LEU A 128 2.28 -13.91 -9.82
CA LEU A 128 1.40 -13.37 -8.77
C LEU A 128 0.51 -12.29 -9.38
N VAL A 129 -0.79 -12.40 -9.13
CA VAL A 129 -1.78 -11.38 -9.48
C VAL A 129 -2.44 -10.92 -8.20
N GLN A 130 -2.41 -9.61 -7.94
CA GLN A 130 -3.07 -8.98 -6.80
C GLN A 130 -4.14 -8.02 -7.30
N LEU A 131 -5.36 -8.17 -6.82
CA LEU A 131 -6.51 -7.34 -7.17
C LEU A 131 -6.92 -6.55 -5.93
N HIS A 132 -6.47 -5.30 -5.86
CA HIS A 132 -6.72 -4.41 -4.73
C HIS A 132 -8.13 -3.81 -4.83
N LYS A 133 -8.96 -4.06 -3.82
CA LYS A 133 -10.37 -3.63 -3.79
C LYS A 133 -10.62 -2.40 -2.92
N LYS A 134 -9.68 -2.07 -2.03
CA LYS A 134 -9.80 -0.97 -1.06
C LYS A 134 -8.66 0.04 -1.12
N THR A 135 -7.42 -0.40 -1.30
CA THR A 135 -6.25 0.48 -1.30
C THR A 135 -5.71 0.61 -2.71
N ASP A 136 -5.45 1.82 -3.19
CA ASP A 136 -4.79 2.05 -4.48
C ASP A 136 -3.31 1.61 -4.42
N PRO A 137 -2.89 0.57 -5.16
CA PRO A 137 -1.51 0.10 -5.15
C PRO A 137 -0.53 1.08 -5.81
N ARG A 138 -1.00 2.09 -6.54
CA ARG A 138 -0.15 3.05 -7.26
C ARG A 138 0.82 3.81 -6.36
N ALA A 139 0.43 4.06 -5.11
CA ALA A 139 1.25 4.79 -4.14
C ALA A 139 2.49 4.01 -3.69
N GLU A 140 2.41 2.67 -3.71
CA GLU A 140 3.47 1.76 -3.26
C GLU A 140 4.17 1.06 -4.43
N PHE A 141 3.62 1.14 -5.64
CA PHE A 141 4.14 0.44 -6.81
C PHE A 141 5.56 0.89 -7.19
N GLY A 142 6.49 -0.07 -7.14
CA GLY A 142 7.91 0.17 -7.41
C GLY A 142 8.71 0.67 -6.19
N ALA A 143 8.07 0.84 -5.03
CA ALA A 143 8.75 1.15 -3.78
C ALA A 143 9.14 -0.17 -3.06
N ALA A 144 10.29 -0.75 -3.43
CA ALA A 144 10.86 -1.82 -2.62
C ALA A 144 11.71 -1.23 -1.49
N PRO A 145 11.72 -1.85 -0.29
CA PRO A 145 12.67 -1.50 0.76
C PRO A 145 14.11 -1.74 0.29
N GLU A 146 15.03 -0.80 0.59
CA GLU A 146 16.47 -0.92 0.27
C GLU A 146 17.11 -2.23 0.78
N SER A 147 16.56 -2.82 1.84
CA SER A 147 17.02 -4.10 2.40
C SER A 147 16.66 -5.33 1.57
N LEU A 148 15.79 -5.20 0.56
CA LEU A 148 15.48 -6.23 -0.44
C LEU A 148 16.26 -6.01 -1.76
N SER A 149 16.91 -4.85 -1.91
CA SER A 149 17.67 -4.45 -3.10
C SER A 149 19.02 -5.19 -3.26
N ASN A 150 19.40 -6.00 -2.28
CA ASN A 150 20.51 -6.95 -2.38
C ASN A 150 20.09 -8.32 -2.94
N VAL A 151 18.79 -8.65 -2.93
CA VAL A 151 18.21 -9.84 -3.59
C VAL A 151 17.82 -9.51 -5.03
N TRP A 152 17.37 -8.28 -5.27
CA TRP A 152 17.05 -7.73 -6.59
C TRP A 152 17.90 -6.50 -6.80
N ASP A 153 18.79 -6.50 -7.79
CA ASP A 153 19.73 -5.42 -8.01
C ASP A 153 19.00 -4.18 -8.56
N GLU A 154 18.39 -3.42 -7.67
CA GLU A 154 17.78 -2.13 -8.01
C GLU A 154 18.86 -1.08 -8.34
N THR A 155 20.12 -1.33 -7.96
CA THR A 155 21.27 -0.50 -8.36
C THR A 155 21.71 -0.72 -9.81
N ALA A 156 21.37 -1.87 -10.41
CA ALA A 156 21.52 -2.15 -11.84
C ALA A 156 20.39 -1.57 -12.71
N GLY A 157 19.43 -0.86 -12.10
CA GLY A 157 18.43 -0.05 -12.78
C GLY A 157 17.15 -0.82 -13.07
N THR A 158 16.08 -0.44 -12.37
CA THR A 158 14.72 -0.77 -12.79
C THR A 158 14.39 -0.01 -14.07
N GLU A 159 13.99 -0.73 -15.11
CA GLU A 159 13.63 -0.16 -16.41
C GLU A 159 12.10 -0.09 -16.55
N GLN A 160 11.60 1.00 -17.14
CA GLN A 160 10.18 1.13 -17.47
C GLN A 160 9.87 0.37 -18.77
N VAL A 161 8.78 -0.39 -18.78
CA VAL A 161 8.28 -1.07 -19.97
C VAL A 161 7.08 -0.29 -20.52
N PRO A 162 7.24 0.53 -21.57
CA PRO A 162 6.13 1.30 -22.12
C PRO A 162 5.09 0.40 -22.80
N GLY A 163 3.82 0.81 -22.74
CA GLY A 163 2.73 0.13 -23.43
C GLY A 163 2.25 -1.17 -22.78
N LEU A 164 2.53 -1.38 -21.50
CA LEU A 164 2.03 -2.50 -20.71
C LEU A 164 1.41 -1.98 -19.40
N GLY A 165 0.09 -2.06 -19.30
CA GLY A 165 -0.67 -1.44 -18.20
C GLY A 165 -0.51 0.08 -18.13
N GLU A 166 -0.83 0.67 -16.98
CA GLU A 166 -0.58 2.08 -16.68
C GLU A 166 0.89 2.33 -16.37
N ARG A 167 1.55 1.37 -15.69
CA ARG A 167 2.97 1.43 -15.37
C ARG A 167 3.54 0.02 -15.29
N ALA A 168 4.65 -0.22 -15.96
CA ALA A 168 5.36 -1.49 -15.87
C ALA A 168 6.84 -1.26 -15.61
N LEU A 169 7.41 -2.09 -14.75
CA LEU A 169 8.78 -2.03 -14.30
C LEU A 169 9.42 -3.40 -14.43
N ILE A 170 10.64 -3.44 -14.94
CA ILE A 170 11.45 -4.65 -14.96
C ILE A 170 12.73 -4.42 -14.17
N SER A 171 12.97 -5.28 -13.17
CA SER A 171 14.16 -5.25 -12.32
C SER A 171 14.98 -6.50 -12.56
N ARG A 172 16.30 -6.34 -12.58
CA ARG A 172 17.25 -7.44 -12.74
C ARG A 172 17.77 -7.89 -11.39
N SER A 173 18.17 -9.14 -11.30
CA SER A 173 18.96 -9.66 -10.19
C SER A 173 20.05 -10.55 -10.73
N VAL A 174 21.05 -10.84 -9.88
CA VAL A 174 22.20 -11.69 -10.23
C VAL A 174 21.76 -13.06 -10.77
N ARG A 175 20.55 -13.53 -10.43
CA ARG A 175 20.04 -14.86 -10.79
C ARG A 175 18.60 -14.82 -11.27
N GLY A 176 18.14 -13.71 -11.83
CA GLY A 176 16.74 -13.58 -12.20
C GLY A 176 16.33 -12.24 -12.76
N ASN A 177 15.11 -12.21 -13.28
CA ASN A 177 14.42 -10.99 -13.68
C ASN A 177 13.04 -10.97 -13.04
N ARG A 178 12.55 -9.78 -12.71
CA ARG A 178 11.20 -9.57 -12.21
C ARG A 178 10.55 -8.45 -13.00
N ILE A 179 9.38 -8.73 -13.56
CA ILE A 179 8.51 -7.69 -14.14
C ILE A 179 7.30 -7.49 -13.24
N GLN A 180 6.93 -6.23 -13.05
CA GLN A 180 5.71 -5.82 -12.38
C GLN A 180 4.91 -4.90 -13.28
N VAL A 181 3.60 -5.07 -13.30
CA VAL A 181 2.67 -4.25 -14.08
C VAL A 181 1.52 -3.81 -13.20
N LEU A 182 1.30 -2.51 -13.14
CA LEU A 182 0.16 -1.85 -12.54
C LEU A 182 -0.85 -1.50 -13.64
N ASP A 183 -2.10 -1.95 -13.49
CA ASP A 183 -3.24 -1.50 -14.31
C ASP A 183 -4.47 -1.31 -13.42
N GLY A 184 -4.81 -0.07 -13.10
CA GLY A 184 -5.86 0.27 -12.14
C GLY A 184 -5.58 -0.35 -10.76
N GLY A 185 -6.53 -1.10 -10.23
CA GLY A 185 -6.39 -1.82 -8.95
C GLY A 185 -5.64 -3.15 -9.05
N ALA A 186 -5.11 -3.53 -10.21
CA ALA A 186 -4.41 -4.81 -10.39
C ALA A 186 -2.90 -4.64 -10.46
N VAL A 187 -2.18 -5.54 -9.77
CA VAL A 187 -0.72 -5.68 -9.88
C VAL A 187 -0.40 -7.10 -10.34
N PHE A 188 0.24 -7.20 -11.50
CA PHE A 188 0.78 -8.44 -12.04
C PHE A 188 2.28 -8.48 -11.76
N THR A 189 2.77 -9.57 -11.19
CA THR A 189 4.19 -9.80 -10.97
C THR A 189 4.57 -11.14 -11.59
N LEU A 190 5.59 -11.13 -12.44
CA LEU A 190 6.22 -12.35 -12.95
C LEU A 190 7.71 -12.30 -12.61
N THR A 191 8.16 -13.33 -11.90
CA THR A 191 9.54 -13.49 -11.47
C THR A 191 10.12 -14.72 -12.14
N ILE A 192 11.25 -14.56 -12.82
CA ILE A 192 12.04 -15.66 -13.36
C ILE A 192 13.34 -15.71 -12.58
N SER A 193 13.74 -16.90 -12.17
CA SER A 193 15.03 -17.17 -11.55
C SER A 193 15.76 -18.27 -12.33
N TRP A 194 17.08 -18.23 -12.30
CA TRP A 194 17.93 -19.24 -12.89
C TRP A 194 19.09 -19.61 -12.00
N TYR A 195 19.46 -20.88 -12.03
CA TYR A 195 20.50 -21.48 -11.21
C TYR A 195 21.34 -22.39 -12.08
N GLY A 196 22.62 -22.08 -12.23
CA GLY A 196 23.59 -22.90 -12.97
C GLY A 196 24.90 -23.00 -12.21
N GLU A 197 25.80 -23.85 -12.71
CA GLU A 197 27.20 -23.83 -12.31
C GLU A 197 27.87 -22.55 -12.83
N LEU A 198 28.99 -22.16 -12.22
CA LEU A 198 29.72 -20.91 -12.57
C LEU A 198 30.11 -20.86 -14.06
N ASP A 199 30.32 -22.02 -14.69
CA ASP A 199 30.72 -22.14 -16.09
C ASP A 199 29.55 -22.39 -17.04
N SER A 200 28.30 -22.44 -16.54
CA SER A 200 27.12 -22.52 -17.39
C SER A 200 26.94 -21.21 -18.17
N PRO A 201 26.63 -21.25 -19.49
CA PRO A 201 26.35 -20.04 -20.24
C PRO A 201 25.19 -19.28 -19.61
N ALA A 202 25.38 -17.97 -19.43
CA ALA A 202 24.33 -17.09 -18.92
C ALA A 202 23.12 -17.10 -19.89
N PRO A 203 21.89 -16.98 -19.38
CA PRO A 203 20.72 -16.89 -20.23
C PRO A 203 20.78 -15.62 -21.08
N ASP A 204 20.16 -15.66 -22.26
CA ASP A 204 19.89 -14.46 -23.03
C ASP A 204 18.84 -13.63 -22.29
N GLU A 205 19.29 -12.72 -21.42
CA GLU A 205 18.43 -11.92 -20.58
C GLU A 205 17.45 -11.07 -21.39
N ASP A 206 17.84 -10.58 -22.57
CA ASP A 206 16.97 -9.73 -23.37
C ASP A 206 15.86 -10.56 -24.04
N ALA A 207 16.17 -11.77 -24.49
CA ALA A 207 15.16 -12.72 -24.94
C ALA A 207 14.19 -13.09 -23.80
N VAL A 208 14.70 -13.31 -22.58
CA VAL A 208 13.87 -13.59 -21.40
C VAL A 208 12.96 -12.41 -21.05
N LYS A 209 13.48 -11.17 -21.06
CA LYS A 209 12.66 -9.97 -20.81
C LYS A 209 11.55 -9.81 -21.83
N ALA A 210 11.86 -9.96 -23.12
CA ALA A 210 10.86 -9.88 -24.18
C ALA A 210 9.75 -10.94 -24.00
N ALA A 211 10.14 -12.16 -23.65
CA ALA A 211 9.21 -13.25 -23.35
C ALA A 211 8.34 -12.97 -22.12
N MET A 212 8.91 -12.43 -21.04
CA MET A 212 8.16 -12.02 -19.84
C MET A 212 7.10 -10.97 -20.16
N ILE A 213 7.44 -9.99 -21.00
CA ILE A 213 6.50 -8.94 -21.45
C ILE A 213 5.35 -9.55 -22.26
N GLU A 214 5.65 -10.49 -23.16
CA GLU A 214 4.64 -11.20 -23.96
C GLU A 214 3.68 -12.02 -23.08
N ASP A 215 4.23 -12.80 -22.15
CA ASP A 215 3.42 -13.66 -21.28
C ASP A 215 2.57 -12.85 -20.29
N VAL A 216 3.10 -11.77 -19.71
CA VAL A 216 2.29 -10.89 -18.83
C VAL A 216 1.20 -10.17 -19.62
N ARG A 217 1.49 -9.70 -20.84
CA ARG A 217 0.45 -9.11 -21.71
C ARG A 217 -0.66 -10.12 -22.00
N THR A 218 -0.29 -11.36 -22.30
CA THR A 218 -1.23 -12.45 -22.55
C THR A 218 -2.06 -12.74 -21.29
N LEU A 219 -1.42 -12.82 -20.13
CA LEU A 219 -2.11 -13.03 -18.85
C LEU A 219 -3.11 -11.92 -18.53
N MET A 220 -2.71 -10.66 -18.73
CA MET A 220 -3.61 -9.51 -18.56
C MET A 220 -4.81 -9.61 -19.49
N ALA A 221 -4.59 -9.92 -20.78
CA ALA A 221 -5.67 -10.09 -21.73
C ALA A 221 -6.60 -11.25 -21.33
N THR A 222 -6.02 -12.38 -20.91
CA THR A 222 -6.75 -13.55 -20.42
C THR A 222 -7.63 -13.17 -19.25
N LEU A 223 -7.11 -12.45 -18.24
CA LEU A 223 -7.82 -12.14 -17.00
C LEU A 223 -8.76 -10.92 -17.06
N LYS A 224 -8.76 -10.16 -18.15
CA LYS A 224 -9.65 -9.00 -18.33
C LYS A 224 -11.12 -9.45 -18.27
N ARG A 225 -11.98 -8.61 -17.68
CA ARG A 225 -13.44 -8.82 -17.67
C ARG A 225 -14.09 -8.38 -18.97
#